data_AF-A0A392MYR2-F1
#
_entry.id   AF-A0A392MYR2-F1
#
_cell.length_a   1.000
_cell.length_b   1.000
_cell.length_c   1.000
_cell.angle_alpha   90.00
_cell.angle_beta   90.00
_cell.angle_gamma   90.00
#
_symmetry.space_group_name_H-M   'P 1'
#
loop_
_entity.id
_entity.type
_entity.pdbx_description
1 polymer ?
#
loop_
_entity_poly.entity_id
_entity_poly.type
_entity_poly.pdbx_seq_one_letter_code
_entity_poly.pdbx_strand_id
1 'polypeptide(L)'
;ERKELIKGSYRDKHFNAGSILLGFGVFEAVGGGLNTWLRTGKLFPGPHLFAGAGITVLWALAAALVPPMQKGSETARNLHIALNTLNVLLFVWQIPTGFDIVLKVFEFTKWP
;
A
#
# COMPACT_ATOMS: atom_id res chain seq x y z
N GLU A 1 -17.55 -23.58 14.74
CA GLU A 1 -16.68 -22.88 13.78
C GLU A 1 -17.36 -21.70 13.08
N ARG A 2 -18.32 -21.89 12.15
CA ARG A 2 -18.98 -20.78 11.42
C ARG A 2 -19.61 -19.70 12.32
N LYS A 3 -20.28 -20.09 13.42
CA LYS A 3 -20.87 -19.13 14.39
C LYS A 3 -19.81 -18.27 15.08
N GLU A 4 -18.66 -18.84 15.41
CA GLU A 4 -17.53 -18.11 16.02
C GLU A 4 -16.89 -17.13 15.04
N LEU A 5 -16.73 -17.53 13.77
CA LEU A 5 -16.19 -16.66 12.71
C LEU A 5 -17.09 -15.44 12.46
N ILE A 6 -18.41 -15.61 12.50
CA ILE A 6 -19.38 -14.51 12.37
C ILE A 6 -19.25 -13.55 13.55
N LYS A 7 -19.16 -14.07 14.78
CA LYS A 7 -18.97 -13.26 16.00
C LYS A 7 -17.67 -12.44 15.95
N GLY A 8 -16.64 -12.98 15.29
CA GLY A 8 -15.35 -12.31 15.13
C GLY A 8 -15.32 -11.11 14.18
N SER A 9 -16.31 -10.95 13.29
CA SER A 9 -16.43 -9.85 12.32
C SER A 9 -15.13 -9.64 11.49
N TYR A 10 -14.44 -10.73 11.14
CA TYR A 10 -13.15 -10.66 10.45
C TYR A 10 -13.21 -9.95 9.09
N ARG A 11 -14.34 -10.07 8.38
CA ARG A 11 -14.59 -9.36 7.12
C ARG A 11 -14.57 -7.84 7.33
N ASP A 12 -15.31 -7.34 8.31
CA ASP A 12 -15.43 -5.90 8.52
C ASP A 12 -14.13 -5.33 9.10
N LYS A 13 -13.45 -6.09 9.98
CA LYS A 13 -12.10 -5.76 10.45
C LYS A 13 -11.11 -5.64 9.29
N HIS A 14 -11.09 -6.61 8.38
CA HIS A 14 -10.22 -6.59 7.20
C HIS A 14 -10.55 -5.42 6.28
N PHE A 15 -11.84 -5.14 6.04
CA PHE A 15 -12.26 -3.99 5.24
C PHE A 15 -11.82 -2.66 5.85
N ASN A 16 -12.01 -2.48 7.17
CA ASN A 16 -11.62 -1.27 7.88
C ASN A 16 -10.10 -1.08 7.88
N ALA A 17 -9.35 -2.11 8.24
CA ALA A 17 -7.89 -2.07 8.24
C ALA A 17 -7.34 -1.81 6.82
N GLY A 18 -7.89 -2.50 5.82
CA GLY A 18 -7.52 -2.32 4.41
C GLY A 18 -7.84 -0.93 3.88
N SER A 19 -8.96 -0.33 4.31
CA SER A 19 -9.35 1.03 3.92
C SER A 19 -8.44 2.09 4.54
N ILE A 20 -8.06 1.93 5.81
CA ILE A 20 -7.07 2.79 6.48
C ILE A 20 -5.71 2.67 5.79
N LEU A 21 -5.24 1.44 5.54
CA LEU A 21 -3.99 1.17 4.84
C LEU A 21 -3.98 1.81 3.45
N LEU A 22 -5.05 1.63 2.67
CA LEU A 22 -5.19 2.20 1.34
C LEU A 22 -5.10 3.73 1.39
N GLY A 23 -5.89 4.38 2.25
CA GLY A 23 -5.87 5.83 2.37
C GLY A 23 -4.49 6.33 2.75
N PHE A 24 -3.95 5.85 3.87
CA PHE A 24 -2.65 6.28 4.38
C PHE A 24 -1.51 6.00 3.39
N GLY A 25 -1.44 4.78 2.86
CA GLY A 25 -0.38 4.37 1.94
C GLY A 25 -0.39 5.15 0.61
N VAL A 26 -1.57 5.49 0.07
CA VAL A 26 -1.67 6.36 -1.13
C VAL A 26 -1.19 7.77 -0.81
N PHE A 27 -1.59 8.34 0.34
CA PHE A 27 -1.13 9.66 0.77
C PHE A 27 0.39 9.70 0.95
N GLU A 28 0.99 8.67 1.54
CA GLU A 28 2.44 8.59 1.69
C GLU A 28 3.17 8.44 0.35
N ALA A 29 2.68 7.57 -0.54
CA ALA A 29 3.31 7.34 -1.85
C ALA A 29 3.31 8.62 -2.70
N VAL A 30 2.17 9.33 -2.76
CA VAL A 30 2.06 10.60 -3.48
C VAL A 30 2.79 11.72 -2.75
N GLY A 31 2.60 11.82 -1.43
CA GLY A 31 3.19 12.84 -0.58
C GLY A 31 4.71 12.79 -0.55
N GLY A 32 5.32 11.61 -0.50
CA GLY A 32 6.77 11.43 -0.54
C GLY A 32 7.38 11.91 -1.85
N GLY A 33 6.75 11.59 -2.98
CA GLY A 33 7.15 12.08 -4.30
C GLY A 33 6.99 13.61 -4.41
N LEU A 34 5.84 14.14 -4.00
CA LEU A 34 5.55 15.57 -4.02
C LEU A 34 6.51 16.36 -3.14
N ASN A 35 6.74 15.92 -1.90
CA ASN A 35 7.69 16.53 -0.99
C ASN A 35 9.12 16.55 -1.57
N THR A 36 9.53 15.47 -2.23
CA THR A 36 10.83 15.41 -2.90
C THR A 36 10.93 16.43 -4.03
N TRP A 37 9.91 16.53 -4.86
CA TRP A 37 9.84 17.52 -5.94
C TRP A 37 9.88 18.95 -5.39
N LEU A 38 9.06 19.26 -4.39
CA LEU A 38 9.01 20.61 -3.80
C LEU A 38 10.34 21.05 -3.20
N ARG A 39 11.10 20.14 -2.59
CA ARG A 39 12.40 20.47 -1.97
C ARG A 39 13.56 20.54 -2.96
N THR A 40 13.51 19.77 -4.04
CA THR A 40 14.70 19.53 -4.90
C THR A 40 14.51 19.89 -6.36
N GLY A 41 13.29 20.21 -6.79
CA GLY A 41 12.94 20.50 -8.19
C GLY A 41 12.95 19.29 -9.12
N LYS A 42 13.14 18.06 -8.58
CA LYS A 42 13.14 16.81 -9.34
C LYS A 42 12.70 15.63 -8.48
N LEU A 43 12.41 14.51 -9.12
CA LEU A 43 12.32 13.21 -8.45
C LEU A 43 13.68 12.49 -8.53
N PHE A 44 13.86 11.50 -7.67
CA PHE A 44 14.98 10.56 -7.72
C PHE A 44 14.44 9.16 -8.03
N PRO A 45 14.22 8.82 -9.32
CA PRO A 45 13.65 7.53 -9.69
C PRO A 45 14.60 6.41 -9.30
N GLY A 46 14.06 5.37 -8.66
CA GLY A 46 14.82 4.21 -8.21
C GLY A 46 13.88 3.08 -7.83
N PRO A 47 14.43 1.90 -7.48
CA PRO A 47 13.63 0.71 -7.22
C PRO A 47 12.51 0.92 -6.18
N HIS A 48 12.80 1.65 -5.10
CA HIS A 48 11.83 1.99 -4.06
C HIS A 48 10.66 2.81 -4.62
N LEU A 49 10.94 3.89 -5.36
CA LEU A 49 9.91 4.75 -5.94
C LEU A 49 9.02 3.99 -6.92
N PHE A 50 9.61 3.21 -7.84
CA PHE A 50 8.84 2.45 -8.83
C PHE A 50 8.03 1.32 -8.19
N ALA A 51 8.59 0.63 -7.21
CA ALA A 51 7.86 -0.39 -6.47
C ALA A 51 6.72 0.23 -5.64
N GLY A 52 6.91 1.41 -5.04
CA GLY A 52 5.86 2.14 -4.33
C GLY A 52 4.72 2.57 -5.25
N ALA A 53 5.03 3.05 -6.46
CA ALA A 53 4.03 3.34 -7.47
C ALA A 53 3.26 2.07 -7.89
N GLY A 54 3.97 0.95 -8.08
CA GLY A 54 3.37 -0.35 -8.36
C GLY A 54 2.44 -0.84 -7.25
N ILE A 55 2.87 -0.77 -5.98
CA ILE A 55 2.06 -1.10 -4.80
C ILE A 55 0.76 -0.29 -4.77
N THR A 56 0.85 1.02 -5.07
CA THR A 56 -0.32 1.90 -5.12
C THR A 56 -1.35 1.42 -6.16
N VAL A 57 -0.88 1.04 -7.35
CA VAL A 57 -1.74 0.46 -8.40
C VAL A 57 -2.32 -0.88 -7.97
N LEU A 58 -1.51 -1.77 -7.38
CA LEU A 58 -1.96 -3.07 -6.89
C LEU A 58 -3.05 -2.94 -5.82
N TRP A 59 -2.92 -1.99 -4.89
CA TRP A 59 -3.97 -1.69 -3.91
C TRP A 59 -5.25 -1.20 -4.57
N ALA A 60 -5.16 -0.28 -5.53
CA ALA A 60 -6.33 0.23 -6.25
C ALA A 60 -7.06 -0.89 -7.01
N LEU A 61 -6.32 -1.75 -7.73
CA LEU A 61 -6.88 -2.91 -8.43
C LEU A 61 -7.51 -3.90 -7.45
N ALA A 62 -6.84 -4.21 -6.33
CA ALA A 62 -7.38 -5.09 -5.32
C ALA A 62 -8.67 -4.54 -4.69
N ALA A 63 -8.73 -3.24 -4.39
CA ALA A 63 -9.92 -2.59 -3.87
C ALA A 63 -11.08 -2.61 -4.88
N ALA A 64 -10.80 -2.43 -6.17
CA ALA A 64 -11.81 -2.48 -7.24
C ALA A 64 -12.48 -3.86 -7.39
N LEU A 65 -11.84 -4.94 -6.91
CA LEU A 65 -12.39 -6.30 -6.91
C LEU A 65 -13.37 -6.57 -5.76
N VAL A 66 -13.51 -5.66 -4.79
CA VAL A 66 -14.37 -5.85 -3.62
C VAL A 66 -15.85 -6.03 -4.01
N PRO A 67 -16.47 -5.17 -4.85
CA PRO A 67 -17.88 -5.36 -5.22
C PRO A 67 -18.20 -6.71 -5.91
N PRO A 68 -17.46 -7.18 -6.92
CA PRO A 68 -17.73 -8.51 -7.50
C PRO A 68 -17.41 -9.65 -6.53
N MET A 69 -16.39 -9.53 -5.67
CA MET A 69 -16.09 -10.52 -4.62
C MET A 69 -17.25 -10.63 -3.61
N GLN A 70 -17.83 -9.51 -3.19
CA GLN A 70 -19.00 -9.48 -2.30
C GLN A 70 -20.25 -10.12 -2.93
N LYS A 71 -20.35 -10.11 -4.27
CA LYS A 71 -21.39 -10.81 -5.03
C LYS A 71 -21.09 -12.31 -5.24
N GLY A 72 -20.02 -12.84 -4.67
CA GLY A 72 -19.67 -14.26 -4.73
C GLY A 72 -18.77 -14.66 -5.89
N SER A 73 -18.14 -13.71 -6.60
CA SER A 73 -17.17 -14.05 -7.64
C SER A 73 -15.87 -14.60 -7.05
N GLU A 74 -15.65 -15.90 -7.21
CA GLU A 74 -14.42 -16.56 -6.77
C GLU A 74 -13.19 -16.14 -7.59
N THR A 75 -13.37 -15.81 -8.88
CA THR A 75 -12.30 -15.21 -9.68
C THR A 75 -11.85 -13.87 -9.10
N ALA A 76 -12.79 -12.98 -8.73
CA ALA A 76 -12.45 -11.70 -8.11
C ALA A 76 -11.79 -11.89 -6.74
N ARG A 77 -12.26 -12.87 -5.94
CA ARG A 77 -11.64 -13.22 -4.65
C ARG A 77 -10.20 -13.69 -4.83
N ASN A 78 -9.95 -14.64 -5.71
CA ASN A 78 -8.63 -15.20 -5.94
C ASN A 78 -7.67 -14.15 -6.50
N LEU A 79 -8.14 -13.29 -7.40
CA LEU A 79 -7.34 -12.19 -7.91
C LEU A 79 -7.03 -11.14 -6.82
N HIS A 80 -8.00 -10.79 -5.98
CA HIS A 80 -7.79 -9.90 -4.84
C HIS A 80 -6.71 -10.45 -3.90
N ILE A 81 -6.76 -11.75 -3.59
CA ILE A 81 -5.75 -12.42 -2.77
C ILE A 81 -4.38 -12.39 -3.45
N ALA A 82 -4.29 -12.77 -4.73
CA ALA A 82 -3.03 -12.79 -5.47
C ALA A 82 -2.37 -11.41 -5.54
N LEU A 83 -3.14 -10.37 -5.86
CA LEU A 83 -2.66 -8.99 -5.92
C LEU A 83 -2.15 -8.52 -4.56
N ASN A 84 -2.88 -8.80 -3.47
CA ASN A 84 -2.45 -8.40 -2.13
C ASN A 84 -1.24 -9.21 -1.62
N THR A 85 -1.13 -10.49 -1.96
CA THR A 85 0.06 -11.29 -1.64
C THR A 85 1.30 -10.67 -2.29
N LEU A 86 1.23 -10.35 -3.59
CA LEU A 86 2.32 -9.66 -4.28
C LEU A 86 2.60 -8.29 -3.65
N ASN A 87 1.55 -7.54 -3.31
CA ASN A 87 1.67 -6.24 -2.66
C ASN A 87 2.44 -6.33 -1.34
N VAL A 88 2.07 -7.26 -0.45
CA VAL A 88 2.75 -7.48 0.83
C VAL A 88 4.22 -7.88 0.64
N LEU A 89 4.52 -8.75 -0.32
CA LEU A 89 5.90 -9.12 -0.63
C LEU A 89 6.74 -7.91 -1.09
N LEU A 90 6.19 -7.10 -1.99
CA LEU A 90 6.83 -5.86 -2.46
C LEU A 90 6.99 -4.85 -1.33
N PHE A 91 5.99 -4.72 -0.46
CA PHE A 91 6.02 -3.80 0.68
C PHE A 91 7.09 -4.19 1.69
N VAL A 92 7.15 -5.48 2.08
CA VAL A 92 8.17 -6.00 3.00
C VAL A 92 9.58 -5.83 2.41
N TRP A 93 9.74 -6.09 1.11
CA TRP A 93 11.02 -5.88 0.43
C TRP A 93 11.46 -4.41 0.43
N GLN A 94 10.53 -3.45 0.46
CA GLN A 94 10.87 -2.04 0.49
C GLN A 94 11.37 -1.53 1.85
N ILE A 95 11.11 -2.24 2.95
CA ILE A 95 11.45 -1.78 4.32
C ILE A 95 12.91 -1.33 4.44
N PRO A 96 13.93 -2.09 4.01
CA PRO A 96 15.33 -1.65 4.11
C PRO A 96 15.60 -0.37 3.31
N THR A 97 15.14 -0.32 2.06
CA THR A 97 15.35 0.85 1.19
C THR A 97 14.61 2.10 1.67
N GLY A 98 13.43 1.95 2.26
CA GLY A 98 12.68 3.06 2.86
C GLY A 98 13.41 3.63 4.07
N PHE A 99 13.99 2.77 4.91
CA PHE A 99 14.80 3.20 6.04
C PHE A 99 16.04 4.00 5.59
N ASP A 100 16.77 3.51 4.59
CA ASP A 100 17.92 4.23 4.02
C ASP A 100 17.52 5.61 3.45
N ILE A 101 16.36 5.71 2.82
CA ILE A 101 15.83 6.98 2.31
C ILE A 101 15.51 7.94 3.45
N VAL A 102 14.86 7.47 4.51
CA VAL A 102 14.55 8.29 5.70
C VAL A 102 15.85 8.82 6.34
N LEU A 103 16.87 7.98 6.48
CA LEU A 103 18.18 8.40 7.01
C LEU A 103 18.82 9.49 6.14
N LYS A 104 18.80 9.33 4.81
CA LYS A 104 19.28 10.38 3.88
C LYS A 104 18.48 11.67 4.00
N VAL A 105 17.17 11.59 4.22
CA VAL A 105 16.34 12.77 4.47
C VAL A 105 16.81 13.49 5.73
N PHE A 106 17.07 12.78 6.84
CA PHE A 106 17.62 13.40 8.05
C PHE A 106 19.00 14.01 7.83
N GLU A 107 19.88 13.33 7.08
CA GLU A 107 21.23 13.79 6.76
C GLU A 107 21.24 15.08 5.93
N PHE A 108 20.40 15.17 4.89
CA PHE A 108 20.44 16.27 3.93
C PHE A 108 19.41 17.38 4.17
N THR A 109 18.42 17.18 5.05
CA THR A 109 17.43 18.21 5.35
C THR A 109 18.03 19.25 6.29
N LYS A 110 17.99 20.52 5.89
CA LYS A 110 18.23 21.64 6.80
C LYS A 110 16.95 21.89 7.59
N TRP A 111 17.00 21.63 8.89
CA TRP A 111 15.89 21.87 9.81
C TRP A 111 15.85 23.36 10.21
N PRO A 112 14.67 23.93 10.48
CA PRO A 112 14.53 25.30 10.97
C PRO A 112 15.22 25.51 12.33
#